data_AF-A0A286RIU8-F1
#
_entry.id   AF-A0A286RIU8-F1
#
_cell.length_a   1.000
_cell.length_b   1.000
_cell.length_c   1.000
_cell.angle_alpha   90.00
_cell.angle_beta   90.00
_cell.angle_gamma   90.00
#
_symmetry.space_group_name_H-M   'P 1'
#
loop_
_entity.id
_entity.type
_entity.pdbx_description
1 polymer ?
#
loop_
_entity_poly.entity_id
_entity_poly.type
_entity_poly.pdbx_seq_one_letter_code
_entity_poly.pdbx_strand_id
1 'polypeptide(L)'
;MFVLCSEEHRIVIVFDDLWRTVPMSNQLPKIGNEVASPTSEKGHTYSRWNKASVSASPPETSAAAATTSPVWWKYPLRISVGCTLCVVVLAVLVAALKPDVWEARQSVVVRPEAFAGGLQNAPANERRQDLQNTFVTVIQSHPVLESALKEVGPLRRTGASAFPTLRDIDALREAVKIVPVAGDEFGSSDAISVRVRDRSRPRAVRLTEALVRHADQALQELQARRMAEMTEELTRAQHLTETALHADQTRLEKMEADLGADGITLRLLEEKPDTSGLRSSLEQLDNQIQELESRQLQYENMLEVLSQVREAPSQLQAVPSALLDAHPTLRRLQEALTEAEVRLISLKGQHAEEHPAVIAARLSLDELRRRIAEETPTAIEAVQHEWALIRSQLDFLRNQRQAESARIEKLMALLPEYRTIAARVRSESQALESIRQQLNQARAAQAAVASSRFIVPVEPVQTGAQPVGPGRQTIIAGGVACGLMVGVAVFLWLVPAVRGTSETYPLKPLAPGPALDAKEGETTQAPRQHTSSEEAPRIEPTPALSNLPVAVCDEPSLLHRALIQTTHLSVATGEVLCDH
;
A
#
# COMPACT_ATOMS: atom_id res chain seq x y z
N MET A 1 -5.73 -36.19 -6.13
CA MET A 1 -6.92 -36.86 -5.56
C MET A 1 -6.58 -38.32 -5.32
N PHE A 2 -6.21 -38.65 -4.09
CA PHE A 2 -6.40 -39.92 -3.37
C PHE A 2 -6.08 -39.59 -1.92
N VAL A 3 -6.99 -39.93 -1.01
CA VAL A 3 -6.88 -39.72 0.43
C VAL A 3 -6.77 -41.10 1.07
N LEU A 4 -5.76 -41.31 1.92
CA LEU A 4 -5.73 -42.35 2.93
C LEU A 4 -5.34 -41.69 4.26
N CYS A 5 -6.16 -41.93 5.30
CA CYS A 5 -6.00 -41.39 6.65
C CYS A 5 -4.83 -42.03 7.41
N SER A 6 -4.13 -41.25 8.23
CA SER A 6 -3.51 -41.71 9.48
C SER A 6 -3.27 -40.52 10.43
N GLU A 7 -3.44 -40.78 11.72
CA GLU A 7 -3.48 -39.85 12.85
C GLU A 7 -2.10 -39.23 13.20
N GLU A 8 -2.17 -38.11 13.92
CA GLU A 8 -1.12 -37.41 14.67
C GLU A 8 -0.11 -36.52 13.91
N HIS A 9 -0.30 -35.22 14.13
CA HIS A 9 0.64 -34.10 14.06
C HIS A 9 1.92 -34.25 13.21
N ARG A 10 1.96 -33.53 12.07
CA ARG A 10 3.07 -32.64 11.69
C ARG A 10 2.73 -31.78 10.47
N ILE A 11 2.99 -30.47 10.60
CA ILE A 11 3.00 -29.51 9.49
C ILE A 11 4.19 -29.85 8.58
N VAL A 12 3.91 -30.11 7.31
CA VAL A 12 4.95 -30.23 6.27
C VAL A 12 4.77 -29.07 5.31
N ILE A 13 5.72 -28.14 5.31
CA ILE A 13 5.85 -27.09 4.29
C ILE A 13 6.67 -27.72 3.16
N VAL A 14 6.07 -27.84 1.97
CA VAL A 14 6.78 -28.21 0.73
C VAL A 14 6.84 -26.97 -0.16
N PHE A 15 8.04 -26.49 -0.42
CA PHE A 15 8.37 -25.67 -1.57
C PHE A 15 8.94 -26.60 -2.63
N ASP A 16 8.41 -26.59 -3.85
CA ASP A 16 9.29 -26.57 -5.03
C ASP A 16 8.57 -26.13 -6.32
N ASP A 17 9.35 -25.46 -7.14
CA ASP A 17 9.11 -25.01 -8.51
C ASP A 17 8.86 -26.19 -9.47
N LEU A 18 8.05 -25.98 -10.54
CA LEU A 18 8.53 -26.23 -11.90
C LEU A 18 7.61 -25.73 -13.02
N TRP A 19 8.32 -25.31 -14.07
CA TRP A 19 7.95 -24.73 -15.35
C TRP A 19 7.26 -25.67 -16.39
N ARG A 20 6.55 -25.02 -17.34
CA ARG A 20 6.15 -25.42 -18.74
C ARG A 20 5.03 -26.49 -18.89
N THR A 21 3.94 -26.27 -19.65
CA THR A 21 3.85 -26.02 -21.11
C THR A 21 2.42 -25.61 -21.57
N VAL A 22 2.30 -24.47 -22.29
CA VAL A 22 1.64 -24.17 -23.61
C VAL A 22 0.42 -25.04 -24.06
N PRO A 23 -0.72 -24.50 -24.61
CA PRO A 23 -0.70 -23.84 -25.92
C PRO A 23 -1.61 -22.64 -26.24
N MET A 24 -1.14 -21.96 -27.29
CA MET A 24 -1.70 -20.84 -28.05
C MET A 24 -3.07 -21.12 -28.70
N SER A 25 -3.86 -20.05 -28.84
CA SER A 25 -4.73 -19.86 -30.00
C SER A 25 -4.65 -18.42 -30.53
N ASN A 26 -4.66 -18.34 -31.86
CA ASN A 26 -4.55 -17.17 -32.73
C ASN A 26 -5.66 -16.13 -32.53
N GLN A 27 -5.41 -14.85 -32.89
CA GLN A 27 -6.02 -14.23 -34.09
C GLN A 27 -5.67 -12.73 -34.29
N LEU A 28 -5.52 -12.37 -35.60
CA LEU A 28 -5.66 -11.06 -36.28
C LEU A 28 -4.40 -10.14 -36.41
N PRO A 29 -4.36 -9.24 -37.43
CA PRO A 29 -4.03 -9.59 -38.82
C PRO A 29 -2.94 -8.68 -39.45
N LYS A 30 -2.50 -9.12 -40.63
CA LYS A 30 -1.60 -8.43 -41.56
C LYS A 30 -2.21 -7.14 -42.14
N ILE A 31 -1.41 -6.08 -42.21
CA ILE A 31 -1.41 -5.14 -43.35
C ILE A 31 0.06 -4.95 -43.76
N GLY A 32 0.33 -5.24 -45.03
CA GLY A 32 1.63 -5.07 -45.67
C GLY A 32 1.74 -3.75 -46.43
N ASN A 33 2.98 -3.34 -46.68
CA ASN A 33 3.56 -2.93 -47.98
C ASN A 33 4.90 -2.23 -47.64
N GLU A 34 6.04 -2.90 -47.81
CA GLU A 34 6.78 -3.06 -49.07
C GLU A 34 7.44 -1.73 -49.52
N VAL A 35 8.78 -1.68 -49.48
CA VAL A 35 9.68 -1.32 -50.60
C VAL A 35 11.15 -1.21 -50.12
N ALA A 36 12.00 -1.96 -50.82
CA ALA A 36 13.45 -1.80 -51.06
C ALA A 36 14.50 -2.03 -49.94
N SER A 37 15.14 -3.20 -50.04
CA SER A 37 16.55 -3.50 -49.73
C SER A 37 17.53 -2.86 -50.74
N PRO A 38 18.88 -3.07 -50.69
CA PRO A 38 19.77 -3.61 -49.64
C PRO A 38 21.03 -2.74 -49.39
N THR A 39 21.77 -2.98 -48.31
CA THR A 39 23.22 -3.31 -48.33
C THR A 39 23.80 -3.42 -46.92
N SER A 40 24.40 -4.58 -46.65
CA SER A 40 25.72 -4.76 -46.02
C SER A 40 26.09 -3.91 -44.81
N GLU A 41 26.40 -4.54 -43.67
CA GLU A 41 27.80 -4.75 -43.24
C GLU A 41 27.88 -5.21 -41.77
N LYS A 42 28.38 -6.44 -41.63
CA LYS A 42 29.15 -7.08 -40.54
C LYS A 42 29.15 -6.44 -39.14
N GLY A 43 28.73 -7.25 -38.17
CA GLY A 43 28.94 -7.01 -36.75
C GLY A 43 30.38 -7.22 -36.29
N HIS A 44 30.70 -6.58 -35.17
CA HIS A 44 31.85 -6.93 -34.33
C HIS A 44 31.49 -6.80 -32.85
N THR A 45 31.50 -7.95 -32.18
CA THR A 45 31.61 -8.12 -30.74
C THR A 45 33.06 -7.92 -30.33
N TYR A 46 33.34 -7.04 -29.36
CA TYR A 46 34.66 -6.93 -28.73
C TYR A 46 34.73 -7.91 -27.56
N SER A 47 35.43 -9.02 -27.79
CA SER A 47 35.92 -9.93 -26.76
C SER A 47 37.29 -9.47 -26.26
N ARG A 48 37.37 -9.29 -24.94
CA ARG A 48 38.36 -9.88 -24.02
C ARG A 48 39.70 -10.29 -24.66
N TRP A 49 40.78 -9.57 -24.31
CA TRP A 49 42.14 -10.08 -24.53
C TRP A 49 42.94 -10.19 -23.24
N ASN A 50 43.41 -11.42 -23.06
CA ASN A 50 44.26 -11.95 -22.02
C ASN A 50 45.67 -11.36 -22.07
N LYS A 51 46.27 -11.25 -20.88
CA LYS A 51 47.71 -11.28 -20.68
C LYS A 51 48.28 -12.59 -21.23
N ALA A 52 49.23 -12.49 -22.15
CA ALA A 52 50.14 -13.57 -22.48
C ALA A 52 51.57 -13.03 -22.47
N SER A 53 52.33 -13.53 -21.50
CA SER A 53 53.78 -13.50 -21.44
C SER A 53 54.36 -14.36 -22.57
N VAL A 54 55.21 -13.79 -23.41
CA VAL A 54 56.04 -14.54 -24.35
C VAL A 54 57.47 -14.00 -24.32
N SER A 55 58.36 -14.86 -23.82
CA SER A 55 59.79 -14.84 -24.06
C SER A 55 60.08 -15.15 -25.53
N ALA A 56 60.83 -14.31 -26.22
CA ALA A 56 61.52 -14.68 -27.46
C ALA A 56 62.69 -13.72 -27.71
N SER A 57 63.89 -14.27 -27.66
CA SER A 57 65.12 -13.70 -28.20
C SER A 57 65.08 -13.70 -29.74
N PRO A 58 65.66 -12.68 -30.39
CA PRO A 58 66.09 -12.82 -31.78
C PRO A 58 67.53 -12.26 -32.03
N PRO A 59 68.08 -12.49 -33.24
CA PRO A 59 69.47 -12.86 -33.43
C PRO A 59 70.41 -11.70 -33.81
N GLU A 60 71.69 -11.98 -33.59
CA GLU A 60 72.84 -11.30 -34.14
C GLU A 60 72.72 -11.15 -35.67
N THR A 61 72.74 -9.91 -36.15
CA THR A 61 73.13 -9.59 -37.52
C THR A 61 74.09 -8.40 -37.50
N SER A 62 75.31 -8.69 -37.92
CA SER A 62 76.41 -7.77 -38.10
C SER A 62 76.17 -6.90 -39.34
N ALA A 63 76.03 -5.59 -39.13
CA ALA A 63 76.12 -4.60 -40.20
C ALA A 63 76.96 -3.42 -39.72
N ALA A 64 78.21 -3.36 -40.20
CA ALA A 64 79.13 -2.27 -39.98
C ALA A 64 78.62 -1.02 -40.70
N ALA A 65 78.00 -0.10 -39.96
CA ALA A 65 77.64 1.24 -40.42
C ALA A 65 78.62 2.26 -39.84
N ALA A 66 79.38 2.91 -40.72
CA ALA A 66 80.33 3.97 -40.37
C ALA A 66 79.60 5.15 -39.71
N THR A 67 79.77 5.29 -38.41
CA THR A 67 79.30 6.44 -37.63
C THR A 67 80.26 7.60 -37.84
N THR A 68 79.91 8.47 -38.78
CA THR A 68 80.42 9.85 -38.78
C THR A 68 79.82 10.53 -37.55
N SER A 69 80.58 10.57 -36.45
CA SER A 69 80.20 11.29 -35.23
C SER A 69 79.90 12.74 -35.63
N PRO A 70 78.66 13.21 -35.50
CA PRO A 70 78.31 14.43 -36.16
C PRO A 70 78.76 15.60 -35.25
N VAL A 71 79.28 16.66 -35.87
CA VAL A 71 80.15 17.71 -35.28
C VAL A 71 79.56 18.45 -34.05
N TRP A 72 78.28 18.26 -33.73
CA TRP A 72 77.52 18.94 -32.69
C TRP A 72 77.91 18.50 -31.27
N TRP A 73 78.58 17.36 -31.10
CA TRP A 73 79.08 16.91 -29.79
C TRP A 73 80.22 17.76 -29.19
N LYS A 74 80.82 18.67 -29.97
CA LYS A 74 81.92 19.51 -29.48
C LYS A 74 81.49 20.62 -28.50
N TYR A 75 80.18 20.92 -28.38
CA TYR A 75 79.69 22.01 -27.53
C TYR A 75 78.40 21.64 -26.76
N PRO A 76 78.44 20.67 -25.82
CA PRO A 76 77.26 20.22 -25.08
C PRO A 76 76.60 21.35 -24.28
N LEU A 77 77.38 22.32 -23.81
CA LEU A 77 76.89 23.51 -23.12
C LEU A 77 76.04 24.41 -24.02
N ARG A 78 76.45 24.65 -25.28
CA ARG A 78 75.73 25.54 -26.20
C ARG A 78 74.40 24.93 -26.65
N ILE A 79 74.36 23.61 -26.83
CA ILE A 79 73.13 22.90 -27.20
C ILE A 79 72.14 22.88 -26.04
N SER A 80 72.61 22.60 -24.82
CA SER A 80 71.78 22.66 -23.61
C SER A 80 71.16 24.04 -23.41
N VAL A 81 71.96 25.11 -23.50
CA VAL A 81 71.48 26.51 -23.39
C VAL A 81 70.52 26.88 -24.53
N GLY A 82 70.77 26.40 -25.75
CA GLY A 82 69.85 26.59 -26.87
C GLY A 82 68.48 25.94 -26.61
N CYS A 83 68.46 24.71 -26.09
CA CYS A 83 67.23 24.01 -25.74
C CYS A 83 66.44 24.70 -24.62
N THR A 84 67.12 25.20 -23.58
CA THR A 84 66.44 25.93 -22.49
C THR A 84 65.80 27.21 -22.99
N LEU A 85 66.55 28.00 -23.79
CA LEU A 85 66.06 29.23 -24.37
C LEU A 85 64.84 28.99 -25.26
N CYS A 86 64.88 27.95 -26.11
CA CYS A 86 63.75 27.59 -26.96
C CYS A 86 62.49 27.24 -26.14
N VAL A 87 62.62 26.48 -25.05
CA VAL A 87 61.48 26.14 -24.19
C VAL A 87 60.92 27.38 -23.49
N VAL A 88 61.77 28.30 -23.02
CA VAL A 88 61.35 29.56 -22.39
C VAL A 88 60.65 30.48 -23.38
N VAL A 89 61.21 30.66 -24.59
CA VAL A 89 60.59 31.48 -25.64
C VAL A 89 59.24 30.89 -26.03
N LEU A 90 59.15 29.56 -26.17
CA LEU A 90 57.88 28.89 -26.43
C LEU A 90 56.86 29.12 -25.31
N ALA A 91 57.28 29.04 -24.04
CA ALA A 91 56.40 29.30 -22.90
C ALA A 91 55.91 30.76 -22.85
N VAL A 92 56.77 31.73 -23.16
CA VAL A 92 56.41 33.15 -23.27
C VAL A 92 55.42 33.36 -24.42
N LEU A 93 55.68 32.74 -25.58
CA LEU A 93 54.77 32.79 -26.74
C LEU A 93 53.40 32.21 -26.38
N VAL A 94 53.36 31.06 -25.73
CA VAL A 94 52.12 30.43 -25.25
C VAL A 94 51.41 31.33 -24.22
N ALA A 95 52.15 31.95 -23.29
CA ALA A 95 51.57 32.86 -22.30
C ALA A 95 50.99 34.14 -22.93
N ALA A 96 51.57 34.63 -24.03
CA ALA A 96 51.08 35.80 -24.76
C ALA A 96 49.86 35.47 -25.66
N LEU A 97 49.82 34.27 -26.23
CA LEU A 97 48.73 33.81 -27.10
C LEU A 97 47.53 33.26 -26.31
N LYS A 98 47.71 32.89 -25.05
CA LYS A 98 46.63 32.34 -24.22
C LYS A 98 45.61 33.45 -23.90
N PRO A 99 44.34 33.30 -24.30
CA PRO A 99 43.32 34.29 -24.00
C PRO A 99 43.05 34.35 -22.49
N ASP A 100 42.81 35.56 -21.98
CA ASP A 100 42.37 35.74 -20.60
C ASP A 100 40.95 35.17 -20.46
N VAL A 101 40.75 34.29 -19.48
CA VAL A 101 39.45 33.68 -19.19
C VAL A 101 38.93 34.29 -17.89
N TRP A 102 37.75 34.87 -17.94
CA TRP A 102 37.05 35.44 -16.80
C TRP A 102 35.99 34.44 -16.31
N GLU A 103 35.86 34.31 -14.99
CA GLU A 103 34.83 33.49 -14.37
C GLU A 103 33.82 34.41 -13.67
N ALA A 104 32.55 34.25 -14.03
CA ALA A 104 31.42 34.84 -13.32
C ALA A 104 30.79 33.76 -12.44
N ARG A 105 30.47 34.10 -11.19
CA ARG A 105 29.87 33.20 -10.19
C ARG A 105 28.58 33.82 -9.69
N GLN A 106 27.53 33.01 -9.62
CA GLN A 106 26.28 33.37 -8.96
C GLN A 106 25.87 32.26 -7.99
N SER A 107 25.55 32.63 -6.75
CA SER A 107 24.96 31.74 -5.76
C SER A 107 23.43 31.76 -5.90
N VAL A 108 22.85 30.57 -6.05
CA VAL A 108 21.43 30.34 -6.17
C VAL A 108 21.00 29.41 -5.05
N VAL A 109 19.91 29.73 -4.38
CA VAL A 109 19.24 28.80 -3.45
C VAL A 109 18.05 28.18 -4.17
N VAL A 110 18.03 26.85 -4.18
CA VAL A 110 16.90 26.08 -4.71
C VAL A 110 15.96 25.79 -3.56
N ARG A 111 14.71 26.28 -3.64
CA ARG A 111 13.73 26.06 -2.57
C ARG A 111 13.16 24.63 -2.68
N PRO A 112 13.31 23.77 -1.65
CA PRO A 112 12.84 22.39 -1.70
C PRO A 112 11.31 22.28 -1.65
N GLU A 113 10.66 23.27 -1.02
CA GLU A 113 9.19 23.40 -0.89
C GLU A 113 8.47 23.29 -2.24
N ALA A 114 9.12 23.73 -3.32
CA ALA A 114 8.49 23.84 -4.62
C ALA A 114 8.39 22.50 -5.37
N PHE A 115 9.00 21.43 -4.86
CA PHE A 115 9.03 20.10 -5.48
C PHE A 115 8.30 19.01 -4.67
N ALA A 116 7.54 19.39 -3.64
CA ALA A 116 6.99 18.48 -2.63
C ALA A 116 5.91 17.47 -3.13
N GLY A 117 5.62 17.40 -4.42
CA GLY A 117 4.49 16.63 -4.96
C GLY A 117 4.63 15.11 -4.98
N GLY A 118 5.83 14.52 -4.87
CA GLY A 118 6.01 13.06 -5.09
C GLY A 118 6.88 12.30 -4.09
N LEU A 119 7.62 12.98 -3.23
CA LEU A 119 8.64 12.36 -2.37
C LEU A 119 8.42 12.68 -0.88
N GLN A 120 7.17 12.81 -0.43
CA GLN A 120 6.89 13.12 0.98
C GLN A 120 7.53 12.12 1.96
N ASN A 121 7.75 10.87 1.52
CA ASN A 121 8.30 9.80 2.35
C ASN A 121 9.84 9.67 2.28
N ALA A 122 10.53 10.40 1.40
CA ALA A 122 11.99 10.30 1.28
C ALA A 122 12.70 11.20 2.33
N PRO A 123 13.85 10.76 2.88
CA PRO A 123 14.63 11.57 3.80
C PRO A 123 15.01 12.90 3.15
N ALA A 124 15.04 13.98 3.96
CA ALA A 124 15.24 15.34 3.46
C ALA A 124 16.53 15.53 2.65
N ASN A 125 17.58 14.74 2.93
CA ASN A 125 18.87 14.84 2.25
C ASN A 125 18.81 14.28 0.81
N GLU A 126 18.18 13.12 0.61
CA GLU A 126 18.02 12.51 -0.72
C GLU A 126 17.16 13.40 -1.61
N ARG A 127 16.05 13.93 -1.07
CA ARG A 127 15.23 14.91 -1.79
C ARG A 127 16.06 16.08 -2.28
N ARG A 128 16.87 16.68 -1.41
CA ARG A 128 17.71 17.82 -1.79
C ARG A 128 18.71 17.43 -2.88
N GLN A 129 19.34 16.27 -2.78
CA GLN A 129 20.28 15.80 -3.79
C GLN A 129 19.63 15.59 -5.16
N ASP A 130 18.44 14.97 -5.21
CA ASP A 130 17.69 14.77 -6.45
C ASP A 130 17.28 16.08 -7.11
N LEU A 131 16.89 17.08 -6.30
CA LEU A 131 16.60 18.43 -6.78
C LEU A 131 17.83 19.10 -7.37
N GLN A 132 18.98 18.97 -6.70
CA GLN A 132 20.23 19.53 -7.17
C GLN A 132 20.67 18.87 -8.48
N ASN A 133 20.56 17.55 -8.59
CA ASN A 133 20.86 16.81 -9.81
C ASN A 133 19.94 17.20 -10.96
N THR A 134 18.64 17.35 -10.68
CA THR A 134 17.66 17.81 -11.67
C THR A 134 18.00 19.22 -12.14
N PHE A 135 18.31 20.13 -11.23
CA PHE A 135 18.70 21.50 -11.54
C PHE A 135 19.97 21.57 -12.39
N VAL A 136 21.00 20.79 -12.04
CA VAL A 136 22.24 20.64 -12.83
C VAL A 136 21.91 20.20 -14.25
N THR A 137 21.06 19.17 -14.37
CA THR A 137 20.64 18.62 -15.66
C THR A 137 19.88 19.65 -16.49
N VAL A 138 18.98 20.43 -15.87
CA VAL A 138 18.21 21.50 -16.53
C VAL A 138 19.13 22.63 -17.00
N ILE A 139 20.06 23.09 -16.18
CA ILE A 139 21.03 24.14 -16.60
C ILE A 139 21.87 23.66 -17.79
N GLN A 140 22.31 22.40 -17.78
CA GLN A 140 23.15 21.84 -18.85
C GLN A 140 22.35 21.40 -20.09
N SER A 141 21.02 21.51 -20.03
CA SER A 141 20.14 21.16 -21.14
C SER A 141 20.39 22.09 -22.34
N HIS A 142 20.33 21.51 -23.54
CA HIS A 142 20.50 22.25 -24.79
C HIS A 142 19.60 23.49 -24.92
N PRO A 143 18.27 23.42 -24.67
CA PRO A 143 17.40 24.59 -24.88
C PRO A 143 17.72 25.76 -23.95
N VAL A 144 18.17 25.49 -22.72
CA VAL A 144 18.56 26.53 -21.76
C VAL A 144 19.85 27.22 -22.20
N LEU A 145 20.86 26.44 -22.58
CA LEU A 145 22.14 26.96 -23.09
C LEU A 145 21.97 27.75 -24.40
N GLU A 146 21.15 27.24 -25.32
CA GLU A 146 20.83 27.88 -26.59
C GLU A 146 20.13 29.23 -26.38
N SER A 147 19.11 29.27 -25.51
CA SER A 147 18.36 30.49 -25.20
C SER A 147 19.24 31.54 -24.53
N ALA A 148 20.07 31.12 -23.56
CA ALA A 148 21.03 32.01 -22.91
C ALA A 148 22.07 32.57 -23.90
N LEU A 149 22.56 31.75 -24.84
CA LEU A 149 23.45 32.24 -25.90
C LEU A 149 22.74 33.22 -26.82
N LYS A 150 21.50 32.94 -27.25
CA LYS A 150 20.69 33.84 -28.09
C LYS A 150 20.46 35.19 -27.42
N GLU A 151 20.19 35.23 -26.11
CA GLU A 151 20.01 36.48 -25.36
C GLU A 151 21.31 37.31 -25.30
N VAL A 152 22.45 36.66 -25.06
CA VAL A 152 23.74 37.34 -24.85
C VAL A 152 24.44 37.74 -26.15
N GLY A 153 24.26 36.95 -27.21
CA GLY A 153 24.89 37.12 -28.52
C GLY A 153 26.34 36.58 -28.64
N PRO A 154 26.90 36.58 -29.86
CA PRO A 154 28.24 36.05 -30.15
C PRO A 154 29.37 36.92 -29.58
N LEU A 155 30.56 36.34 -29.36
CA LEU A 155 31.74 37.07 -28.84
C LEU A 155 32.28 38.13 -29.81
N ARG A 156 32.11 37.92 -31.11
CA ARG A 156 32.56 38.82 -32.19
C ARG A 156 31.37 39.07 -33.12
N ARG A 157 31.37 40.20 -33.83
CA ARG A 157 30.41 40.51 -34.93
C ARG A 157 30.58 39.58 -36.15
N THR A 158 30.92 38.31 -35.93
CA THR A 158 30.91 37.29 -36.97
C THR A 158 29.46 37.05 -37.39
N GLY A 159 29.23 36.94 -38.70
CA GLY A 159 27.93 37.04 -39.36
C GLY A 159 26.77 36.39 -38.59
N ALA A 160 25.74 37.18 -38.33
CA ALA A 160 24.64 36.88 -37.41
C ALA A 160 23.68 35.75 -37.86
N SER A 161 23.87 35.16 -39.04
CA SER A 161 22.81 34.35 -39.67
C SER A 161 22.64 32.93 -39.10
N ALA A 162 23.52 32.45 -38.22
CA ALA A 162 23.45 31.07 -37.70
C ALA A 162 23.96 30.90 -36.24
N PHE A 163 23.94 31.96 -35.44
CA PHE A 163 24.35 31.87 -34.02
C PHE A 163 23.13 31.60 -33.12
N PRO A 164 23.22 30.68 -32.13
CA PRO A 164 24.36 29.83 -31.77
C PRO A 164 24.46 28.55 -32.61
N THR A 165 25.69 28.11 -32.90
CA THR A 165 25.94 26.79 -33.49
C THR A 165 26.03 25.70 -32.42
N LEU A 166 25.88 24.42 -32.79
CA LEU A 166 26.06 23.29 -31.85
C LEU A 166 27.41 23.34 -31.12
N ARG A 167 28.48 23.77 -31.81
CA ARG A 167 29.81 23.95 -31.22
C ARG A 167 29.85 25.05 -30.16
N ASP A 168 29.08 26.13 -30.35
CA ASP A 168 28.99 27.21 -29.36
C ASP A 168 28.26 26.72 -28.09
N ILE A 169 27.26 25.85 -28.26
CA ILE A 169 26.50 25.25 -27.16
C ILE A 169 27.36 24.26 -26.39
N ASP A 170 28.10 23.38 -27.07
CA ASP A 170 29.01 22.44 -26.41
C ASP A 170 30.16 23.16 -25.70
N ALA A 171 30.73 24.19 -26.34
CA ALA A 171 31.76 25.02 -25.71
C ALA A 171 31.22 25.73 -24.45
N LEU A 172 29.96 26.19 -24.48
CA LEU A 172 29.33 26.76 -23.30
C LEU A 172 29.09 25.69 -22.22
N ARG A 173 28.61 24.50 -22.60
CA ARG A 173 28.39 23.39 -21.66
C ARG A 173 29.66 23.04 -20.89
N GLU A 174 30.80 22.96 -21.57
CA GLU A 174 32.12 22.73 -20.93
C GLU A 174 32.57 23.90 -20.04
N ALA A 175 32.17 25.13 -20.40
CA ALA A 175 32.52 26.34 -19.67
C ALA A 175 31.64 26.58 -18.42
N VAL A 176 30.45 25.99 -18.36
CA VAL A 176 29.54 26.05 -17.22
C VAL A 176 29.92 24.98 -16.20
N LYS A 177 30.29 25.40 -15.00
CA LYS A 177 30.56 24.51 -13.86
C LYS A 177 29.60 24.82 -12.72
N ILE A 178 28.96 23.78 -12.21
CA ILE A 178 28.04 23.88 -11.08
C ILE A 178 28.76 23.26 -9.89
N VAL A 179 28.97 24.05 -8.83
CA VAL A 179 29.75 23.64 -7.66
C VAL A 179 28.99 24.01 -6.39
N PRO A 180 28.89 23.10 -5.40
CA PRO A 180 28.31 23.41 -4.08
C PRO A 180 29.07 24.55 -3.41
N VAL A 181 28.37 25.40 -2.64
CA VAL A 181 28.96 26.65 -2.10
C VAL A 181 30.07 26.38 -1.07
N ALA A 182 29.98 25.28 -0.31
CA ALA A 182 30.91 24.93 0.76
C ALA A 182 31.99 23.89 0.38
N GLY A 183 32.00 23.39 -0.87
CA GLY A 183 32.87 22.26 -1.24
C GLY A 183 32.43 20.91 -0.66
N ASP A 184 31.35 20.90 0.13
CA ASP A 184 30.68 19.70 0.63
C ASP A 184 29.93 18.95 -0.49
N GLU A 185 29.58 17.70 -0.21
CA GLU A 185 28.79 16.87 -1.12
C GLU A 185 27.39 17.47 -1.41
N PHE A 186 26.88 17.22 -2.61
CA PHE A 186 25.51 17.61 -3.00
C PHE A 186 24.50 17.06 -1.99
N GLY A 187 23.55 17.88 -1.56
CA GLY A 187 22.52 17.56 -0.57
C GLY A 187 22.79 18.08 0.85
N SER A 188 24.02 18.52 1.16
CA SER A 188 24.34 19.12 2.47
C SER A 188 23.80 20.54 2.63
N SER A 189 23.94 21.36 1.58
CA SER A 189 23.57 22.78 1.55
C SER A 189 22.53 23.07 0.46
N ASP A 190 21.63 24.01 0.71
CA ASP A 190 20.56 24.40 -0.24
C ASP A 190 21.05 25.38 -1.32
N ALA A 191 22.29 25.85 -1.17
CA ALA A 191 22.92 26.85 -2.03
C ALA A 191 23.89 26.20 -3.02
N ILE A 192 23.70 26.49 -4.30
CA ILE A 192 24.53 26.02 -5.39
C ILE A 192 25.16 27.23 -6.07
N SER A 193 26.44 27.14 -6.43
CA SER A 193 27.07 28.18 -7.22
C SER A 193 27.22 27.78 -8.68
N VAL A 194 26.63 28.57 -9.57
CA VAL A 194 26.79 28.46 -11.02
C VAL A 194 27.98 29.31 -11.42
N ARG A 195 28.95 28.72 -12.12
CA ARG A 195 30.16 29.39 -12.59
C ARG A 195 30.24 29.29 -14.09
N VAL A 196 30.40 30.43 -14.76
CA VAL A 196 30.51 30.49 -16.22
C VAL A 196 31.84 31.13 -16.59
N ARG A 197 32.59 30.47 -17.46
CA ARG A 197 33.86 30.97 -17.98
C ARG A 197 33.69 31.55 -19.38
N ASP A 198 34.22 32.75 -19.60
CA ASP A 198 34.21 33.40 -20.91
C ASP A 198 35.44 34.28 -21.10
N ARG A 199 35.76 34.65 -22.35
CA ARG A 199 36.89 35.53 -22.70
C ARG A 199 36.64 37.00 -22.32
N SER A 200 35.38 37.39 -22.12
CA SER A 200 34.97 38.75 -21.80
C SER A 200 34.21 38.81 -20.49
N ARG A 201 34.71 39.59 -19.52
CA ARG A 201 34.08 39.81 -18.21
C ARG A 201 32.59 40.21 -18.30
N PRO A 202 32.19 41.27 -19.03
CA PRO A 202 30.78 41.67 -19.11
C PRO A 202 29.91 40.67 -19.89
N ARG A 203 30.51 39.77 -20.68
CA ARG A 203 29.78 38.69 -21.34
C ARG A 203 29.54 37.53 -20.37
N ALA A 204 30.56 37.13 -19.60
CA ALA A 204 30.43 36.11 -18.55
C ALA A 204 29.31 36.44 -17.55
N VAL A 205 29.21 37.71 -17.13
CA VAL A 205 28.14 38.18 -16.24
C VAL A 205 26.77 38.00 -16.86
N ARG A 206 26.56 38.58 -18.05
CA ARG A 206 25.27 38.50 -18.76
C ARG A 206 24.87 37.05 -19.07
N LEU A 207 25.84 36.20 -19.40
CA LEU A 207 25.60 34.78 -19.65
C LEU A 207 25.18 34.05 -18.38
N THR A 208 25.84 34.29 -17.26
CA THR A 208 25.43 33.69 -15.98
C THR A 208 24.00 34.13 -15.61
N GLU A 209 23.68 35.42 -15.75
CA GLU A 209 22.33 35.95 -15.47
C GLU A 209 21.26 35.33 -16.40
N ALA A 210 21.53 35.30 -17.70
CA ALA A 210 20.62 34.72 -18.69
C ALA A 210 20.43 33.21 -18.47
N LEU A 211 21.51 32.50 -18.14
CA LEU A 211 21.49 31.05 -17.87
C LEU A 211 20.61 30.73 -16.66
N VAL A 212 20.79 31.44 -15.54
CA VAL A 212 20.00 31.23 -14.33
C VAL A 212 18.52 31.57 -14.58
N ARG A 213 18.24 32.64 -15.34
CA ARG A 213 16.87 33.04 -15.68
C ARG A 213 16.16 31.99 -16.56
N HIS A 214 16.82 31.52 -17.62
CA HIS A 214 16.25 30.49 -18.50
C HIS A 214 16.16 29.12 -17.82
N ALA A 215 17.07 28.81 -16.89
CA ALA A 215 16.95 27.60 -16.07
C ALA A 215 15.73 27.65 -15.14
N ASP A 216 15.42 28.82 -14.52
CA ASP A 216 14.21 29.00 -13.71
C ASP A 216 12.94 28.80 -14.55
N GLN A 217 12.88 29.40 -15.73
CA GLN A 217 11.78 29.24 -16.68
C GLN A 217 11.61 27.77 -17.12
N ALA A 218 12.69 27.10 -17.52
CA ALA A 218 12.63 25.70 -17.94
C ALA A 218 12.18 24.78 -16.79
N LEU A 219 12.58 25.07 -15.55
CA LEU A 219 12.15 24.31 -14.39
C LEU A 219 10.67 24.55 -14.06
N GLN A 220 10.20 25.80 -14.15
CA GLN A 220 8.78 26.14 -14.02
C GLN A 220 7.94 25.41 -15.06
N GLU A 221 8.36 25.39 -16.32
CA GLU A 221 7.65 24.67 -17.40
C GLU A 221 7.61 23.16 -17.14
N LEU A 222 8.73 22.56 -16.72
CA LEU A 222 8.79 21.13 -16.40
C LEU A 222 7.85 20.78 -15.25
N GLN A 223 7.83 21.59 -14.19
CA GLN A 223 6.93 21.39 -13.06
C GLN A 223 5.47 21.60 -13.45
N ALA A 224 5.16 22.64 -14.23
CA ALA A 224 3.81 22.92 -14.70
C ALA A 224 3.26 21.76 -15.55
N ARG A 225 4.08 21.21 -16.45
CA ARG A 225 3.72 20.01 -17.24
C ARG A 225 3.47 18.80 -16.34
N ARG A 226 4.38 18.51 -15.41
CA ARG A 226 4.24 17.39 -14.47
C ARG A 226 2.97 17.50 -13.62
N MET A 227 2.67 18.69 -13.11
CA MET A 227 1.44 18.91 -12.32
C MET A 227 0.20 18.79 -13.19
N ALA A 228 0.22 19.29 -14.43
CA ALA A 228 -0.87 19.11 -15.37
C ALA A 228 -1.14 17.62 -15.66
N GLU A 229 -0.09 16.85 -15.97
CA GLU A 229 -0.17 15.40 -16.18
C GLU A 229 -0.71 14.66 -14.95
N MET A 230 -0.20 14.98 -13.75
CA MET A 230 -0.68 14.40 -12.50
C MET A 230 -2.16 14.73 -12.24
N THR A 231 -2.59 15.98 -12.49
CA THR A 231 -4.00 16.35 -12.35
C THR A 231 -4.89 15.63 -13.36
N GLU A 232 -4.42 15.42 -14.59
CA GLU A 232 -5.15 14.66 -15.61
C GLU A 232 -5.30 13.20 -15.19
N GLU A 233 -4.22 12.58 -14.70
CA GLU A 233 -4.22 11.20 -14.22
C GLU A 233 -5.16 11.01 -13.02
N LEU A 234 -5.09 11.89 -12.02
CA LEU A 234 -5.99 11.85 -10.87
C LEU A 234 -7.45 12.09 -11.26
N THR A 235 -7.71 12.97 -12.23
CA THR A 235 -9.08 13.21 -12.74
C THR A 235 -9.62 11.96 -13.46
N ARG A 236 -8.77 11.27 -14.24
CA ARG A 236 -9.13 10.00 -14.88
C ARG A 236 -9.40 8.91 -13.85
N ALA A 237 -8.54 8.80 -12.82
CA ALA A 237 -8.73 7.87 -11.71
C ALA A 237 -10.05 8.15 -10.97
N GLN A 238 -10.34 9.42 -10.68
CA GLN A 238 -11.61 9.84 -10.08
C GLN A 238 -12.80 9.35 -10.90
N HIS A 239 -12.83 9.62 -12.20
CA HIS A 239 -13.93 9.21 -13.07
C HIS A 239 -14.13 7.69 -13.11
N LEU A 240 -13.03 6.92 -13.18
CA LEU A 240 -13.10 5.46 -13.16
C LEU A 240 -13.66 4.93 -11.83
N THR A 241 -13.20 5.46 -10.70
CA THR A 241 -13.71 5.08 -9.38
C THR A 241 -15.16 5.51 -9.17
N GLU A 242 -15.57 6.69 -9.64
CA GLU A 242 -16.98 7.15 -9.60
C GLU A 242 -17.89 6.22 -10.40
N THR A 243 -17.46 5.81 -11.59
CA THR A 243 -18.21 4.88 -12.44
C THR A 243 -18.36 3.51 -11.78
N ALA A 244 -17.28 2.99 -11.17
CA ALA A 244 -17.29 1.72 -10.44
C ALA A 244 -18.23 1.79 -9.23
N LEU A 245 -18.11 2.86 -8.43
CA LEU A 245 -18.95 3.10 -7.25
C LEU A 245 -20.43 3.15 -7.63
N HIS A 246 -20.78 3.88 -8.69
CA HIS A 246 -22.16 3.96 -9.16
C HIS A 246 -22.67 2.59 -9.64
N ALA A 247 -21.85 1.80 -10.33
CA ALA A 247 -22.23 0.47 -10.79
C ALA A 247 -22.50 -0.48 -9.63
N ASP A 248 -21.66 -0.48 -8.59
CA ASP A 248 -21.84 -1.32 -7.40
C ASP A 248 -23.00 -0.81 -6.50
N GLN A 249 -23.23 0.51 -6.42
CA GLN A 249 -24.42 1.08 -5.77
C GLN A 249 -25.71 0.64 -6.48
N THR A 250 -25.75 0.71 -7.82
CA THR A 250 -26.91 0.25 -8.60
C THR A 250 -27.18 -1.24 -8.38
N ARG A 251 -26.13 -2.06 -8.23
CA ARG A 251 -26.26 -3.48 -7.93
C ARG A 251 -26.81 -3.71 -6.52
N LEU A 252 -26.33 -2.96 -5.54
CA LEU A 252 -26.83 -3.02 -4.17
C LEU A 252 -28.30 -2.62 -4.11
N GLU A 253 -28.69 -1.52 -4.76
CA GLU A 253 -30.08 -1.05 -4.84
C GLU A 253 -31.01 -2.06 -5.50
N LYS A 254 -30.56 -2.72 -6.59
CA LYS A 254 -31.33 -3.80 -7.23
C LYS A 254 -31.54 -4.99 -6.28
N MET A 255 -30.47 -5.40 -5.59
CA MET A 255 -30.56 -6.49 -4.62
C MET A 255 -31.51 -6.14 -3.46
N GLU A 256 -31.45 -4.91 -2.95
CA GLU A 256 -32.36 -4.42 -1.92
C GLU A 256 -33.81 -4.33 -2.42
N ALA A 257 -34.03 -3.90 -3.66
CA ALA A 257 -35.36 -3.85 -4.28
C ALA A 257 -35.96 -5.26 -4.47
N ASP A 258 -35.15 -6.24 -4.89
CA ASP A 258 -35.57 -7.64 -5.06
C ASP A 258 -35.95 -8.30 -3.72
N LEU A 259 -35.39 -7.81 -2.62
CA LEU A 259 -35.66 -8.29 -1.25
C LEU A 259 -36.85 -7.58 -0.58
N GLY A 260 -37.15 -6.34 -0.97
CA GLY A 260 -38.22 -5.54 -0.38
C GLY A 260 -38.03 -5.36 1.14
N ALA A 261 -39.02 -5.75 1.94
CA ALA A 261 -38.97 -5.63 3.40
C ALA A 261 -37.80 -6.40 4.04
N ASP A 262 -37.35 -7.48 3.40
CA ASP A 262 -36.24 -8.30 3.88
C ASP A 262 -34.87 -7.61 3.74
N GLY A 263 -34.76 -6.59 2.88
CA GLY A 263 -33.53 -5.80 2.71
C GLY A 263 -33.11 -5.10 4.00
N ILE A 264 -34.08 -4.64 4.80
CA ILE A 264 -33.81 -4.02 6.12
C ILE A 264 -33.20 -5.05 7.07
N THR A 265 -33.71 -6.28 7.07
CA THR A 265 -33.18 -7.37 7.88
C THR A 265 -31.75 -7.72 7.46
N LEU A 266 -31.45 -7.78 6.15
CA LEU A 266 -30.07 -8.00 5.69
C LEU A 266 -29.13 -6.88 6.10
N ARG A 267 -29.56 -5.61 6.01
CA ARG A 267 -28.77 -4.47 6.46
C ARG A 267 -28.48 -4.55 7.96
N LEU A 268 -29.48 -4.91 8.77
CA LEU A 268 -29.29 -5.12 10.21
C LEU A 268 -28.31 -6.28 10.49
N LEU A 269 -28.41 -7.39 9.75
CA LEU A 269 -27.51 -8.55 9.84
C LEU A 269 -26.08 -8.26 9.35
N GLU A 270 -25.91 -7.27 8.48
CA GLU A 270 -24.60 -6.80 8.03
C GLU A 270 -23.94 -5.91 9.09
N GLU A 271 -24.69 -4.97 9.67
CA GLU A 271 -24.20 -4.09 10.74
C GLU A 271 -23.90 -4.87 12.02
N LYS A 272 -24.77 -5.81 12.38
CA LYS A 272 -24.61 -6.71 13.52
C LYS A 272 -24.88 -8.13 13.06
N PRO A 273 -23.88 -9.04 13.05
CA PRO A 273 -24.08 -10.43 12.63
C PRO A 273 -24.94 -11.26 13.62
N ASP A 274 -25.73 -10.61 14.47
CA ASP A 274 -26.57 -11.25 15.45
C ASP A 274 -27.88 -11.75 14.82
N THR A 275 -28.04 -13.07 14.81
CA THR A 275 -29.25 -13.76 14.32
C THR A 275 -30.25 -14.02 15.44
N SER A 276 -30.00 -13.52 16.65
CA SER A 276 -30.82 -13.72 17.85
C SER A 276 -32.28 -13.39 17.63
N GLY A 277 -32.60 -12.27 16.98
CA GLY A 277 -33.99 -11.86 16.72
C GLY A 277 -34.76 -12.88 15.87
N LEU A 278 -34.17 -13.34 14.76
CA LEU A 278 -34.79 -14.32 13.87
C LEU A 278 -34.95 -15.69 14.54
N ARG A 279 -33.94 -16.11 15.32
CA ARG A 279 -33.98 -17.37 16.09
C ARG A 279 -35.03 -17.33 17.20
N SER A 280 -35.13 -16.21 17.92
CA SER A 280 -36.12 -16.04 19.00
C SER A 280 -37.56 -16.15 18.48
N SER A 281 -37.83 -15.66 17.26
CA SER A 281 -39.15 -15.81 16.64
C SER A 281 -39.45 -17.27 16.29
N LEU A 282 -38.47 -18.03 15.81
CA LEU A 282 -38.65 -19.47 15.56
C LEU A 282 -38.83 -20.25 16.86
N GLU A 283 -38.05 -19.94 17.89
CA GLU A 283 -38.17 -20.54 19.22
C GLU A 283 -39.56 -20.25 19.84
N GLN A 284 -40.07 -19.03 19.67
CA GLN A 284 -41.42 -18.68 20.11
C GLN A 284 -42.49 -19.52 19.39
N LEU A 285 -42.39 -19.70 18.08
CA LEU A 285 -43.30 -20.57 17.31
C LEU A 285 -43.18 -22.03 17.75
N ASP A 286 -41.96 -22.53 17.98
CA ASP A 286 -41.72 -23.90 18.42
C ASP A 286 -42.34 -24.18 19.79
N ASN A 287 -42.22 -23.23 20.73
CA ASN A 287 -42.85 -23.34 22.04
C ASN A 287 -44.39 -23.38 21.95
N GLN A 288 -44.98 -22.54 21.07
CA GLN A 288 -46.43 -22.54 20.84
C GLN A 288 -46.92 -23.85 20.21
N ILE A 289 -46.14 -24.40 19.27
CA ILE A 289 -46.44 -25.70 18.65
C ILE A 289 -46.40 -26.81 19.70
N GLN A 290 -45.35 -26.88 20.52
CA GLN A 290 -45.23 -27.88 21.58
C GLN A 290 -46.37 -27.79 22.60
N GLU A 291 -46.76 -26.57 22.97
CA GLU A 291 -47.90 -26.36 23.87
C GLU A 291 -49.19 -26.91 23.26
N LEU A 292 -49.50 -26.59 21.99
CA LEU A 292 -50.71 -27.09 21.33
C LEU A 292 -50.66 -28.60 21.07
N GLU A 293 -49.50 -29.18 20.75
CA GLU A 293 -49.33 -30.64 20.62
C GLU A 293 -49.63 -31.35 21.94
N SER A 294 -49.17 -30.79 23.07
CA SER A 294 -49.48 -31.34 24.39
C SER A 294 -50.98 -31.32 24.69
N ARG A 295 -51.69 -30.24 24.30
CA ARG A 295 -53.15 -30.14 24.43
C ARG A 295 -53.86 -31.11 23.48
N GLN A 296 -53.39 -31.26 22.24
CA GLN A 296 -53.94 -32.22 21.29
C GLN A 296 -53.93 -33.64 21.88
N LEU A 297 -52.79 -34.07 22.44
CA LEU A 297 -52.67 -35.38 23.10
C LEU A 297 -53.61 -35.53 24.29
N GLN A 298 -53.80 -34.47 25.09
CA GLN A 298 -54.77 -34.48 26.19
C GLN A 298 -56.19 -34.74 25.67
N TYR A 299 -56.62 -34.05 24.61
CA TYR A 299 -57.94 -34.25 24.02
C TYR A 299 -58.11 -35.62 23.36
N GLU A 300 -57.07 -36.18 22.74
CA GLU A 300 -57.09 -37.54 22.21
C GLU A 300 -57.32 -38.58 23.32
N ASN A 301 -56.61 -38.44 24.45
CA ASN A 301 -56.82 -39.29 25.62
C ASN A 301 -58.24 -39.10 26.21
N MET A 302 -58.76 -37.87 26.23
CA MET A 302 -60.13 -37.58 26.70
C MET A 302 -61.18 -38.25 25.82
N LEU A 303 -61.00 -38.25 24.50
CA LEU A 303 -61.88 -38.95 23.56
C LEU A 303 -61.85 -40.46 23.80
N GLU A 304 -60.67 -41.03 24.02
CA GLU A 304 -60.53 -42.45 24.34
C GLU A 304 -61.29 -42.81 25.62
N VAL A 305 -61.10 -42.04 26.71
CA VAL A 305 -61.79 -42.27 27.98
C VAL A 305 -63.32 -42.10 27.84
N LEU A 306 -63.79 -41.05 27.16
CA LEU A 306 -65.23 -40.85 26.94
C LEU A 306 -65.84 -41.96 26.08
N SER A 307 -65.09 -42.51 25.12
CA SER A 307 -65.54 -43.66 24.35
C SER A 307 -65.71 -44.92 25.21
N GLN A 308 -64.85 -45.12 26.21
CA GLN A 308 -64.98 -46.23 27.17
C GLN A 308 -66.19 -46.02 28.11
N VAL A 309 -66.41 -44.78 28.58
CA VAL A 309 -67.59 -44.43 29.40
C VAL A 309 -68.89 -44.62 28.64
N ARG A 310 -68.91 -44.37 27.33
CA ARG A 310 -70.07 -44.63 26.46
C ARG A 310 -70.47 -46.11 26.46
N GLU A 311 -69.50 -47.03 26.46
CA GLU A 311 -69.74 -48.47 26.53
C GLU A 311 -70.11 -48.94 27.95
N ALA A 312 -69.52 -48.30 28.97
CA ALA A 312 -69.73 -48.65 30.38
C ALA A 312 -69.92 -47.39 31.25
N PRO A 313 -71.17 -46.95 31.51
CA PRO A 313 -71.45 -45.75 32.29
C PRO A 313 -70.87 -45.76 33.71
N SER A 314 -70.63 -46.95 34.27
CA SER A 314 -69.97 -47.13 35.58
C SER A 314 -68.50 -46.71 35.60
N GLN A 315 -67.84 -46.62 34.44
CA GLN A 315 -66.44 -46.16 34.35
C GLN A 315 -66.30 -44.63 34.45
N LEU A 316 -67.40 -43.89 34.57
CA LEU A 316 -67.39 -42.43 34.76
C LEU A 316 -66.57 -41.99 36.00
N GLN A 317 -66.38 -42.88 36.98
CA GLN A 317 -65.55 -42.61 38.16
C GLN A 317 -64.04 -42.52 37.85
N ALA A 318 -63.58 -43.15 36.77
CA ALA A 318 -62.17 -43.15 36.36
C ALA A 318 -61.79 -41.98 35.44
N VAL A 319 -62.76 -41.10 35.12
CA VAL A 319 -62.54 -39.95 34.23
C VAL A 319 -61.66 -38.90 34.92
N PRO A 320 -60.60 -38.39 34.26
CA PRO A 320 -59.75 -37.35 34.81
C PRO A 320 -60.52 -36.08 35.18
N SER A 321 -60.15 -35.42 36.29
CA SER A 321 -60.81 -34.20 36.78
C SER A 321 -60.82 -33.06 35.76
N ALA A 322 -59.78 -32.96 34.91
CA ALA A 322 -59.70 -31.97 33.85
C ALA A 322 -60.90 -32.04 32.86
N LEU A 323 -61.42 -33.24 32.60
CA LEU A 323 -62.58 -33.42 31.72
C LEU A 323 -63.88 -33.00 32.42
N LEU A 324 -63.99 -33.32 33.71
CA LEU A 324 -65.15 -32.97 34.52
C LEU A 324 -65.25 -31.45 34.73
N ASP A 325 -64.12 -30.76 34.76
CA ASP A 325 -64.08 -29.30 34.83
C ASP A 325 -64.49 -28.64 33.51
N ALA A 326 -64.17 -29.25 32.36
CA ALA A 326 -64.63 -28.80 31.05
C ALA A 326 -66.13 -29.04 30.82
N HIS A 327 -66.71 -30.08 31.44
CA HIS A 327 -68.12 -30.47 31.28
C HIS A 327 -68.85 -30.56 32.63
N PRO A 328 -69.42 -29.44 33.13
CA PRO A 328 -70.05 -29.40 34.45
C PRO A 328 -71.29 -30.32 34.57
N THR A 329 -71.92 -30.68 33.44
CA THR A 329 -73.04 -31.63 33.41
C THR A 329 -72.57 -33.04 33.77
N LEU A 330 -71.47 -33.51 33.17
CA LEU A 330 -70.88 -34.82 33.49
C LEU A 330 -70.38 -34.88 34.92
N ARG A 331 -69.78 -33.80 35.43
CA ARG A 331 -69.37 -33.70 36.84
C ARG A 331 -70.55 -33.88 37.79
N ARG A 332 -71.65 -33.16 37.56
CA ARG A 332 -72.88 -33.29 38.37
C ARG A 332 -73.46 -34.69 38.28
N LEU A 333 -73.43 -35.32 37.11
CA LEU A 333 -73.91 -36.69 36.92
C LEU A 333 -73.01 -37.71 37.63
N GLN A 334 -71.70 -37.51 37.64
CA GLN A 334 -70.76 -38.34 38.39
C GLN A 334 -71.01 -38.23 39.90
N GLU A 335 -71.13 -37.01 40.42
CA GLU A 335 -71.46 -36.75 41.82
C GLU A 335 -72.80 -37.40 42.20
N ALA A 336 -73.86 -37.20 41.39
CA ALA A 336 -75.17 -37.82 41.60
C ALA A 336 -75.14 -39.36 41.51
N LEU A 337 -74.32 -39.93 40.61
CA LEU A 337 -74.13 -41.37 40.50
C LEU A 337 -73.48 -41.94 41.76
N THR A 338 -72.40 -41.31 42.23
CA THR A 338 -71.72 -41.74 43.46
C THR A 338 -72.64 -41.65 44.68
N GLU A 339 -73.44 -40.58 44.79
CA GLU A 339 -74.44 -40.43 45.86
C GLU A 339 -75.52 -41.51 45.78
N ALA A 340 -76.04 -41.80 44.58
CA ALA A 340 -77.03 -42.84 44.36
C ALA A 340 -76.49 -44.25 44.69
N GLU A 341 -75.22 -44.53 44.36
CA GLU A 341 -74.54 -45.79 44.70
C GLU A 341 -74.36 -45.96 46.21
N VAL A 342 -73.86 -44.93 46.90
CA VAL A 342 -73.73 -44.95 48.36
C VAL A 342 -75.09 -45.16 49.03
N ARG A 343 -76.14 -44.49 48.53
CA ARG A 343 -77.50 -44.64 49.03
C ARG A 343 -78.04 -46.06 48.81
N LEU A 344 -77.79 -46.65 47.64
CA LEU A 344 -78.19 -48.03 47.35
C LEU A 344 -77.46 -49.04 48.24
N ILE A 345 -76.14 -48.88 48.45
CA ILE A 345 -75.34 -49.74 49.32
C ILE A 345 -75.86 -49.66 50.76
N SER A 346 -76.13 -48.44 51.25
CA SER A 346 -76.69 -48.21 52.58
C SER A 346 -78.04 -48.90 52.77
N LEU A 347 -78.96 -48.76 51.81
CA LEU A 347 -80.28 -49.38 51.85
C LEU A 347 -80.20 -50.91 51.74
N LYS A 348 -79.30 -51.46 50.92
CA LYS A 348 -79.06 -52.91 50.83
C LYS A 348 -78.48 -53.51 52.12
N GLY A 349 -77.74 -52.71 52.91
CA GLY A 349 -77.26 -53.13 54.22
C GLY A 349 -78.36 -53.20 55.28
N GLN A 350 -79.44 -52.42 55.11
CA GLN A 350 -80.52 -52.29 56.09
C GLN A 350 -81.78 -53.10 55.74
N HIS A 351 -82.02 -53.34 54.45
CA HIS A 351 -83.24 -53.94 53.94
C HIS A 351 -82.96 -55.10 52.98
N ALA A 352 -83.90 -56.03 52.86
CA ALA A 352 -83.86 -57.09 51.86
C ALA A 352 -83.97 -56.51 50.43
N GLU A 353 -83.44 -57.24 49.43
CA GLU A 353 -83.37 -56.75 48.04
C GLU A 353 -84.74 -56.41 47.42
N GLU A 354 -85.81 -57.01 47.91
CA GLU A 354 -87.19 -56.81 47.43
C GLU A 354 -87.90 -55.61 48.08
N HIS A 355 -87.27 -54.93 49.04
CA HIS A 355 -87.89 -53.79 49.73
C HIS A 355 -88.13 -52.62 48.75
N PRO A 356 -89.29 -51.94 48.79
CA PRO A 356 -89.64 -50.89 47.82
C PRO A 356 -88.62 -49.75 47.76
N ALA A 357 -87.97 -49.43 48.88
CA ALA A 357 -86.91 -48.42 48.92
C ALA A 357 -85.65 -48.83 48.13
N VAL A 358 -85.26 -50.12 48.17
CA VAL A 358 -84.11 -50.64 47.41
C VAL A 358 -84.42 -50.66 45.92
N ILE A 359 -85.66 -51.01 45.55
CA ILE A 359 -86.13 -50.99 44.16
C ILE A 359 -86.13 -49.55 43.62
N ALA A 360 -86.67 -48.59 44.38
CA ALA A 360 -86.68 -47.18 43.99
C ALA A 360 -85.27 -46.61 43.82
N ALA A 361 -84.35 -46.94 44.73
CA ALA A 361 -82.94 -46.54 44.62
C ALA A 361 -82.28 -47.16 43.39
N ARG A 362 -82.54 -48.44 43.09
CA ARG A 362 -82.04 -49.10 41.88
C ARG A 362 -82.55 -48.43 40.61
N LEU A 363 -83.85 -48.15 40.52
CA LEU A 363 -84.45 -47.44 39.38
C LEU A 363 -83.85 -46.03 39.20
N SER A 364 -83.62 -45.29 40.29
CA SER A 364 -82.99 -43.97 40.20
C SER A 364 -81.55 -44.03 39.68
N LEU A 365 -80.81 -45.07 40.05
CA LEU A 365 -79.46 -45.30 39.59
C LEU A 365 -79.42 -45.72 38.11
N ASP A 366 -80.35 -46.56 37.67
CA ASP A 366 -80.48 -46.94 36.27
C ASP A 366 -80.88 -45.74 35.37
N GLU A 367 -81.76 -44.86 35.87
CA GLU A 367 -82.11 -43.59 35.20
C GLU A 367 -80.89 -42.66 35.09
N LEU A 368 -80.08 -42.52 36.15
CA LEU A 368 -78.84 -41.74 36.10
C LEU A 368 -77.85 -42.32 35.09
N ARG A 369 -77.68 -43.64 35.04
CA ARG A 369 -76.84 -44.31 34.04
C ARG A 369 -77.33 -44.05 32.61
N ARG A 370 -78.64 -44.07 32.40
CA ARG A 370 -79.23 -43.75 31.10
C ARG A 370 -78.98 -42.29 30.70
N ARG A 371 -79.14 -41.34 31.63
CA ARG A 371 -78.81 -39.92 31.39
C ARG A 371 -77.34 -39.71 31.08
N ILE A 372 -76.44 -40.40 31.79
CA ILE A 372 -75.00 -40.40 31.47
C ILE A 372 -74.78 -40.88 30.03
N ALA A 373 -75.42 -41.99 29.64
CA ALA A 373 -75.32 -42.50 28.27
C ALA A 373 -75.89 -41.54 27.22
N GLU A 374 -76.93 -40.77 27.54
CA GLU A 374 -77.54 -39.76 26.66
C GLU A 374 -76.69 -38.48 26.54
N GLU A 375 -75.98 -38.06 27.60
CA GLU A 375 -75.16 -36.84 27.62
C GLU A 375 -73.70 -37.06 27.13
N THR A 376 -73.17 -38.29 27.30
CA THR A 376 -71.82 -38.65 26.83
C THR A 376 -71.57 -38.36 25.34
N PRO A 377 -72.48 -38.64 24.38
CA PRO A 377 -72.24 -38.30 22.97
C PRO A 377 -72.10 -36.79 22.74
N THR A 378 -72.86 -35.95 23.44
CA THR A 378 -72.72 -34.48 23.35
C THR A 378 -71.37 -34.02 23.88
N ALA A 379 -70.87 -34.63 24.96
CA ALA A 379 -69.51 -34.35 25.44
C ALA A 379 -68.44 -34.82 24.45
N ILE A 380 -68.61 -35.98 23.81
CA ILE A 380 -67.70 -36.46 22.75
C ILE A 380 -67.66 -35.48 21.58
N GLU A 381 -68.82 -35.01 21.09
CA GLU A 381 -68.90 -34.03 20.00
C GLU A 381 -68.20 -32.71 20.37
N ALA A 382 -68.42 -32.21 21.59
CA ALA A 382 -67.75 -31.01 22.08
C ALA A 382 -66.23 -31.17 22.09
N VAL A 383 -65.71 -32.28 22.63
CA VAL A 383 -64.27 -32.58 22.62
C VAL A 383 -63.73 -32.74 21.20
N GLN A 384 -64.47 -33.37 20.29
CA GLN A 384 -64.08 -33.49 18.88
C GLN A 384 -63.96 -32.12 18.20
N HIS A 385 -64.86 -31.19 18.50
CA HIS A 385 -64.80 -29.83 17.99
C HIS A 385 -63.57 -29.07 18.52
N GLU A 386 -63.26 -29.20 19.81
CA GLU A 386 -62.05 -28.60 20.40
C GLU A 386 -60.77 -29.19 19.81
N TRP A 387 -60.70 -30.52 19.64
CA TRP A 387 -59.58 -31.19 19.00
C TRP A 387 -59.38 -30.74 17.55
N ALA A 388 -60.46 -30.62 16.77
CA ALA A 388 -60.40 -30.12 15.40
C ALA A 388 -59.90 -28.67 15.32
N LEU A 389 -60.31 -27.81 16.27
CA LEU A 389 -59.81 -26.44 16.38
C LEU A 389 -58.30 -26.41 16.65
N ILE A 390 -57.82 -27.17 17.63
CA ILE A 390 -56.39 -27.23 17.97
C ILE A 390 -55.57 -27.75 16.79
N ARG A 391 -56.06 -28.77 16.11
CA ARG A 391 -55.41 -29.30 14.90
C ARG A 391 -55.28 -28.22 13.82
N SER A 392 -56.33 -27.45 13.58
CA SER A 392 -56.27 -26.33 12.61
C SER A 392 -55.27 -25.24 13.01
N GLN A 393 -55.15 -24.93 14.30
CA GLN A 393 -54.18 -23.98 14.83
C GLN A 393 -52.74 -24.50 14.70
N LEU A 394 -52.52 -25.79 14.97
CA LEU A 394 -51.22 -26.45 14.78
C LEU A 394 -50.78 -26.41 13.33
N ASP A 395 -51.68 -26.75 12.40
CA ASP A 395 -51.37 -26.72 10.97
C ASP A 395 -51.02 -25.28 10.53
N PHE A 396 -51.74 -24.27 11.03
CA PHE A 396 -51.42 -22.85 10.78
C PHE A 396 -50.02 -22.46 11.31
N LEU A 397 -49.71 -22.77 12.58
CA LEU A 397 -48.42 -22.42 13.18
C LEU A 397 -47.25 -23.16 12.52
N ARG A 398 -47.43 -24.43 12.15
CA ARG A 398 -46.42 -25.21 11.41
C ARG A 398 -46.14 -24.60 10.03
N ASN A 399 -47.18 -24.18 9.31
CA ASN A 399 -47.03 -23.48 8.03
C ASN A 399 -46.30 -22.14 8.21
N GLN A 400 -46.65 -21.37 9.24
CA GLN A 400 -45.97 -20.11 9.56
C GLN A 400 -44.49 -20.33 9.90
N ARG A 401 -44.18 -21.33 10.74
CA ARG A 401 -42.81 -21.72 11.08
C ARG A 401 -42.02 -22.10 9.84
N GLN A 402 -42.58 -22.93 8.96
CA GLN A 402 -41.92 -23.34 7.72
C GLN A 402 -41.67 -22.15 6.78
N ALA A 403 -42.62 -21.22 6.68
CA ALA A 403 -42.46 -20.00 5.88
C ALA A 403 -41.33 -19.11 6.43
N GLU A 404 -41.28 -18.87 7.75
CA GLU A 404 -40.21 -18.09 8.39
C GLU A 404 -38.85 -18.80 8.29
N SER A 405 -38.79 -20.12 8.46
CA SER A 405 -37.53 -20.86 8.29
C SER A 405 -37.00 -20.76 6.86
N ALA A 406 -37.87 -20.91 5.86
CA ALA A 406 -37.50 -20.77 4.46
C ALA A 406 -37.05 -19.35 4.12
N ARG A 407 -37.70 -18.34 4.71
CA ARG A 407 -37.29 -16.93 4.61
C ARG A 407 -35.90 -16.71 5.20
N ILE A 408 -35.62 -17.21 6.39
CA ILE A 408 -34.30 -17.10 7.04
C ILE A 408 -33.22 -17.79 6.18
N GLU A 409 -33.48 -18.99 5.66
CA GLU A 409 -32.54 -19.69 4.79
C GLU A 409 -32.23 -18.88 3.53
N LYS A 410 -33.25 -18.32 2.87
CA LYS A 410 -33.08 -17.43 1.72
C LYS A 410 -32.22 -16.21 2.06
N LEU A 411 -32.44 -15.59 3.21
CA LEU A 411 -31.65 -14.45 3.67
C LEU A 411 -30.19 -14.82 3.92
N MET A 412 -29.96 -15.95 4.60
CA MET A 412 -28.61 -16.45 4.89
C MET A 412 -27.85 -16.83 3.60
N ALA A 413 -28.55 -17.29 2.57
CA ALA A 413 -27.96 -17.57 1.25
C ALA A 413 -27.50 -16.30 0.52
N LEU A 414 -28.24 -15.19 0.65
CA LEU A 414 -27.93 -13.91 -0.02
C LEU A 414 -26.95 -13.02 0.76
N LEU A 415 -26.84 -13.23 2.08
CA LEU A 415 -26.01 -12.42 2.97
C LEU A 415 -24.53 -12.30 2.54
N PRO A 416 -23.83 -13.36 2.07
CA PRO A 416 -22.43 -13.24 1.64
C PRO A 416 -22.24 -12.33 0.42
N GLU A 417 -23.16 -12.40 -0.54
CA GLU A 417 -23.13 -11.57 -1.74
C GLU A 417 -23.38 -10.10 -1.39
N TYR A 418 -24.42 -9.85 -0.59
CA TYR A 418 -24.75 -8.52 -0.07
C TYR A 418 -23.54 -7.90 0.67
N ARG A 419 -22.91 -8.65 1.59
CA ARG A 419 -21.71 -8.18 2.32
C ARG A 419 -20.56 -7.83 1.40
N THR A 420 -20.35 -8.60 0.34
CA THR A 420 -19.27 -8.35 -0.63
C THR A 420 -19.51 -7.04 -1.38
N ILE A 421 -20.73 -6.80 -1.86
CA ILE A 421 -21.09 -5.56 -2.58
C ILE A 421 -21.03 -4.37 -1.62
N ALA A 422 -21.62 -4.48 -0.43
CA ALA A 422 -21.59 -3.41 0.57
C ALA A 422 -20.16 -3.06 1.03
N ALA A 423 -19.25 -4.04 1.10
CA ALA A 423 -17.84 -3.80 1.38
C ALA A 423 -17.13 -3.07 0.22
N ARG A 424 -17.42 -3.42 -1.03
CA ARG A 424 -16.88 -2.70 -2.20
C ARG A 424 -17.33 -1.25 -2.26
N VAL A 425 -18.63 -0.99 -2.07
CA VAL A 425 -19.17 0.38 -2.02
C VAL A 425 -18.47 1.22 -0.95
N ARG A 426 -18.20 0.65 0.25
CA ARG A 426 -17.42 1.33 1.30
C ARG A 426 -15.95 1.56 0.92
N SER A 427 -15.30 0.56 0.33
CA SER A 427 -13.91 0.67 -0.11
C SER A 427 -13.74 1.71 -1.23
N GLU A 428 -14.62 1.69 -2.23
CA GLU A 428 -14.57 2.60 -3.37
C GLU A 428 -14.94 4.04 -2.99
N SER A 429 -15.88 4.23 -2.06
CA SER A 429 -16.17 5.57 -1.52
C SER A 429 -14.98 6.16 -0.75
N GLN A 430 -14.27 5.36 0.05
CA GLN A 430 -13.03 5.79 0.71
C GLN A 430 -11.92 6.10 -0.30
N ALA A 431 -11.75 5.26 -1.32
CA ALA A 431 -10.78 5.49 -2.39
C ALA A 431 -11.08 6.79 -3.15
N LEU A 432 -12.35 7.01 -3.51
CA LEU A 432 -12.80 8.24 -4.18
C LEU A 432 -12.51 9.49 -3.35
N GLU A 433 -12.78 9.45 -2.05
CA GLU A 433 -12.48 10.57 -1.15
C GLU A 433 -10.98 10.87 -1.10
N SER A 434 -10.13 9.83 -1.02
CA SER A 434 -8.68 10.00 -1.05
C SER A 434 -8.17 10.60 -2.37
N ILE A 435 -8.73 10.19 -3.52
CA ILE A 435 -8.40 10.73 -4.84
C ILE A 435 -8.81 12.20 -4.92
N ARG A 436 -10.00 12.55 -4.43
CA ARG A 436 -10.47 13.94 -4.41
C ARG A 436 -9.56 14.83 -3.56
N GLN A 437 -9.11 14.34 -2.41
CA GLN A 437 -8.14 15.05 -1.58
C GLN A 437 -6.80 15.26 -2.29
N GLN A 438 -6.25 14.22 -2.92
CA GLN A 438 -5.00 14.32 -3.70
C GLN A 438 -5.14 15.26 -4.89
N LEU A 439 -6.28 15.24 -5.58
CA LEU A 439 -6.57 16.11 -6.72
C LEU A 439 -6.70 17.58 -6.28
N ASN A 440 -7.32 17.85 -5.13
CA ASN A 440 -7.36 19.19 -4.56
C ASN A 440 -5.96 19.69 -4.17
N GLN A 441 -5.12 18.82 -3.58
CA GLN A 441 -3.72 19.13 -3.27
C GLN A 441 -2.90 19.39 -4.55
N ALA A 442 -3.08 18.58 -5.59
CA ALA A 442 -2.41 18.73 -6.87
C ALA A 442 -2.79 20.06 -7.56
N ARG A 443 -4.07 20.45 -7.52
CA ARG A 443 -4.54 21.74 -8.03
C ARG A 443 -3.98 22.92 -7.23
N ALA A 444 -3.91 22.81 -5.91
CA ALA A 444 -3.27 23.83 -5.07
C ALA A 444 -1.77 23.96 -5.39
N ALA A 445 -1.07 22.83 -5.56
CA ALA A 445 0.32 22.81 -5.97
C ALA A 445 0.51 23.42 -7.36
N GLN A 446 -0.36 23.12 -8.33
CA GLN A 446 -0.34 23.71 -9.66
C GLN A 446 -0.47 25.24 -9.62
N ALA A 447 -1.39 25.77 -8.79
CA ALA A 447 -1.53 27.22 -8.59
C ALA A 447 -0.29 27.85 -7.92
N ALA A 448 0.36 27.12 -6.99
CA ALA A 448 1.61 27.55 -6.38
C ALA A 448 2.77 27.59 -7.39
N VAL A 449 2.87 26.62 -8.31
CA VAL A 449 3.88 26.61 -9.38
C VAL A 449 3.74 27.84 -10.27
N ALA A 450 2.51 28.28 -10.59
CA ALA A 450 2.27 29.44 -11.43
C ALA A 450 2.75 30.77 -10.82
N SER A 451 2.90 30.84 -9.49
CA SER A 451 3.31 32.05 -8.76
C SER A 451 4.71 31.97 -8.13
N SER A 452 5.31 30.78 -8.07
CA SER A 452 6.58 30.53 -7.39
C SER A 452 7.79 30.65 -8.33
N ARG A 453 8.78 31.45 -7.92
CA ARG A 453 10.14 31.39 -8.48
C ARG A 453 10.93 30.33 -7.71
N PHE A 454 11.41 29.31 -8.42
CA PHE A 454 12.11 28.17 -7.83
C PHE A 454 13.54 28.53 -7.45
N ILE A 455 14.13 29.43 -8.24
CA ILE A 455 15.48 29.92 -8.10
C ILE A 455 15.45 31.34 -7.56
N VAL A 456 15.96 31.50 -6.34
CA VAL A 456 16.21 32.83 -5.78
C VAL A 456 17.71 33.09 -5.84
N PRO A 457 18.17 34.10 -6.61
CA PRO A 457 19.56 34.51 -6.57
C PRO A 457 19.86 35.09 -5.18
N VAL A 458 20.84 34.52 -4.48
CA VAL A 458 21.23 35.00 -3.15
C VAL A 458 22.06 36.28 -3.27
N GLU A 459 22.94 36.30 -4.28
CA GLU A 459 23.84 37.40 -4.54
C GLU A 459 23.77 37.81 -6.02
N PRO A 460 24.05 39.09 -6.34
CA PRO A 460 24.27 39.50 -7.72
C PRO A 460 25.46 38.74 -8.30
N VAL A 461 25.54 38.64 -9.62
CA VAL A 461 26.63 37.92 -10.27
C VAL A 461 27.97 38.60 -9.97
N GLN A 462 28.87 37.86 -9.32
CA GLN A 462 30.19 38.34 -8.97
C GLN A 462 31.21 37.85 -9.98
N THR A 463 32.13 38.74 -10.36
CA THR A 463 33.30 38.39 -11.17
C THR A 463 34.54 38.71 -10.37
N GLY A 464 35.52 37.81 -10.35
CA GLY A 464 36.82 38.09 -9.76
C GLY A 464 37.50 39.30 -10.41
N ALA A 465 38.33 40.00 -9.64
CA ALA A 465 39.12 41.12 -10.15
C ALA A 465 40.24 40.68 -11.11
N GLN A 466 40.62 39.40 -11.08
CA GLN A 466 41.67 38.80 -11.90
C GLN A 466 41.12 37.65 -12.76
N PRO A 467 41.68 37.41 -13.97
CA PRO A 467 41.29 36.29 -14.81
C PRO A 467 41.63 34.94 -14.14
N VAL A 468 40.77 33.94 -14.37
CA VAL A 468 40.94 32.61 -13.79
C VAL A 468 41.86 31.76 -14.65
N GLY A 469 42.99 31.37 -14.07
CA GLY A 469 43.99 30.51 -14.68
C GLY A 469 45.38 30.77 -14.10
N PRO A 470 46.39 29.94 -14.42
CA PRO A 470 47.77 30.27 -14.10
C PRO A 470 48.08 31.62 -14.76
N GLY A 471 48.33 32.64 -13.95
CA GLY A 471 48.65 33.98 -14.43
C GLY A 471 49.83 33.91 -15.40
N ARG A 472 49.91 34.85 -16.35
CA ARG A 472 50.98 34.85 -17.37
C ARG A 472 52.37 34.71 -16.72
N GLN A 473 52.57 35.31 -15.55
CA GLN A 473 53.79 35.18 -14.75
C GLN A 473 54.06 33.73 -14.28
N THR A 474 53.05 32.97 -13.85
CA THR A 474 53.22 31.57 -13.44
C THR A 474 53.54 30.64 -14.61
N ILE A 475 52.97 30.89 -15.80
CA ILE A 475 53.31 30.13 -17.01
C ILE A 475 54.74 30.42 -17.43
N ILE A 476 55.16 31.70 -17.41
CA ILE A 476 56.54 32.09 -17.72
C ILE A 476 57.50 31.48 -16.70
N ALA A 477 57.21 31.57 -15.40
CA ALA A 477 58.04 30.99 -14.34
C ALA A 477 58.14 29.45 -14.47
N GLY A 478 57.02 28.77 -14.71
CA GLY A 478 56.98 27.34 -14.95
C GLY A 478 57.74 26.94 -16.22
N GLY A 479 57.61 27.71 -17.29
CA GLY A 479 58.37 27.53 -18.53
C GLY A 479 59.88 27.69 -18.33
N VAL A 480 60.30 28.65 -17.51
CA VAL A 480 61.70 28.83 -17.10
C VAL A 480 62.20 27.62 -16.29
N ALA A 481 61.44 27.17 -15.30
CA ALA A 481 61.82 26.00 -14.50
C ALA A 481 61.91 24.71 -15.35
N CYS A 482 60.90 24.43 -16.17
CA CYS A 482 60.91 23.28 -17.08
C CYS A 482 62.02 23.40 -18.13
N GLY A 483 62.23 24.60 -18.69
CA GLY A 483 63.32 24.85 -19.62
C GLY A 483 64.68 24.57 -19.01
N LEU A 484 64.91 25.00 -17.76
CA LEU A 484 66.15 24.75 -17.04
C LEU A 484 66.35 23.25 -16.75
N MET A 485 65.32 22.55 -16.30
CA MET A 485 65.37 21.09 -16.08
C MET A 485 65.68 20.32 -17.37
N VAL A 486 65.01 20.65 -18.48
CA VAL A 486 65.29 20.02 -19.79
C VAL A 486 66.72 20.32 -20.23
N GLY A 487 67.20 21.54 -20.02
CA GLY A 487 68.60 21.90 -20.28
C GLY A 487 69.59 21.05 -19.53
N VAL A 488 69.38 20.89 -18.22
CA VAL A 488 70.24 20.07 -17.36
C VAL A 488 70.16 18.61 -17.76
N ALA A 489 68.98 18.08 -18.07
CA ALA A 489 68.81 16.70 -18.52
C ALA A 489 69.54 16.44 -19.86
N VAL A 490 69.39 17.34 -20.84
CA VAL A 490 70.12 17.28 -22.12
C VAL A 490 71.62 17.41 -21.89
N PHE A 491 72.04 18.28 -20.99
CA PHE A 491 73.46 18.44 -20.63
C PHE A 491 74.03 17.17 -20.02
N LEU A 492 73.37 16.58 -19.02
CA LEU A 492 73.78 15.33 -18.37
C LEU A 492 73.79 14.15 -19.33
N TRP A 493 72.85 14.12 -20.30
CA TRP A 493 72.82 13.08 -21.33
C TRP A 493 73.95 13.22 -22.35
N LEU A 494 74.39 14.45 -22.65
CA LEU A 494 75.51 14.71 -23.55
C LEU A 494 76.89 14.58 -22.88
N VAL A 495 76.99 14.66 -21.55
CA VAL A 495 78.25 14.48 -20.83
C VAL A 495 78.50 12.97 -20.65
N PRO A 496 79.57 12.39 -21.25
CA PRO A 496 79.86 10.98 -21.06
C PRO A 496 80.20 10.73 -19.59
N ALA A 497 79.42 9.85 -18.95
CA ALA A 497 79.68 9.44 -17.57
C ALA A 497 81.08 8.82 -17.48
N VAL A 498 81.99 9.49 -16.77
CA VAL A 498 83.28 8.93 -16.37
C VAL A 498 82.97 7.72 -15.49
N ARG A 499 83.11 6.52 -16.06
CA ARG A 499 82.99 5.27 -15.32
C ARG A 499 84.17 5.20 -14.35
N GLY A 500 83.92 5.47 -13.07
CA GLY A 500 84.88 5.21 -12.01
C GLY A 500 85.11 3.71 -11.89
N THR A 501 86.33 3.27 -12.17
CA THR A 501 86.84 1.94 -11.86
C THR A 501 87.01 1.81 -10.34
N SER A 502 86.14 1.04 -9.69
CA SER A 502 86.35 0.63 -8.30
C SER A 502 87.37 -0.51 -8.28
N GLU A 503 88.64 -0.17 -8.04
CA GLU A 503 89.71 -1.12 -7.69
C GLU A 503 89.51 -1.65 -6.26
N THR A 504 89.40 -2.98 -6.17
CA THR A 504 89.53 -3.82 -4.98
C THR A 504 90.92 -3.73 -4.37
N TYR A 505 91.01 -3.45 -3.06
CA TYR A 505 92.20 -3.73 -2.25
C TYR A 505 91.97 -4.97 -1.35
N PRO A 506 92.91 -5.94 -1.30
CA PRO A 506 92.89 -7.06 -0.36
C PRO A 506 93.75 -6.78 0.89
N LEU A 507 93.66 -7.68 1.89
CA LEU A 507 94.47 -7.89 3.14
C LEU A 507 93.62 -7.72 4.42
N LYS A 508 93.70 -8.55 5.48
CA LYS A 508 94.56 -9.67 5.92
C LYS A 508 93.92 -10.30 7.19
N PRO A 509 94.12 -11.60 7.50
CA PRO A 509 93.43 -12.28 8.62
C PRO A 509 94.24 -12.30 9.93
N LEU A 510 93.55 -12.27 11.09
CA LEU A 510 94.03 -12.81 12.38
C LEU A 510 92.86 -13.02 13.36
N ALA A 511 92.79 -14.21 13.95
CA ALA A 511 91.85 -14.68 14.98
C ALA A 511 92.29 -14.26 16.41
N PRO A 512 91.80 -14.83 17.54
CA PRO A 512 90.44 -15.27 17.97
C PRO A 512 89.99 -14.70 19.36
N GLY A 513 88.68 -14.60 19.60
CA GLY A 513 87.96 -14.66 20.92
C GLY A 513 88.28 -13.61 22.02
N PRO A 514 87.52 -13.55 23.15
CA PRO A 514 86.39 -14.37 23.58
C PRO A 514 85.09 -13.61 24.00
N ALA A 515 83.98 -14.36 23.94
CA ALA A 515 82.86 -14.55 24.88
C ALA A 515 82.23 -13.43 25.76
N LEU A 516 80.91 -13.61 25.95
CA LEU A 516 79.99 -13.09 26.99
C LEU A 516 79.50 -11.63 26.79
N ASP A 517 78.24 -11.25 26.97
CA ASP A 517 77.04 -11.94 27.44
C ASP A 517 75.78 -11.10 27.12
N ALA A 518 74.65 -11.82 26.95
CA ALA A 518 73.33 -11.57 27.52
C ALA A 518 72.63 -10.19 27.41
N LYS A 519 71.46 -10.17 26.74
CA LYS A 519 70.10 -10.23 27.35
C LYS A 519 69.04 -9.81 26.31
N GLU A 520 68.10 -10.70 25.96
CA GLU A 520 66.72 -10.82 26.49
C GLU A 520 65.85 -9.58 26.14
N GLY A 521 64.67 -9.67 25.53
CA GLY A 521 63.79 -10.79 25.16
C GLY A 521 62.86 -10.34 24.00
N GLU A 522 62.35 -11.23 23.15
CA GLU A 522 61.27 -12.21 23.42
C GLU A 522 59.89 -11.50 23.45
N THR A 523 58.80 -11.89 22.76
CA THR A 523 58.47 -12.91 21.75
C THR A 523 57.02 -12.64 21.30
N THR A 524 56.81 -12.63 19.99
CA THR A 524 55.94 -13.54 19.22
C THR A 524 54.47 -13.84 19.63
N GLN A 525 53.63 -13.82 18.58
CA GLN A 525 52.54 -14.75 18.23
C GLN A 525 51.06 -14.51 18.62
N ALA A 526 50.27 -14.57 17.54
CA ALA A 526 48.82 -14.75 17.34
C ALA A 526 48.20 -16.00 18.03
N PRO A 527 46.96 -16.49 17.70
CA PRO A 527 45.64 -15.90 17.37
C PRO A 527 44.46 -16.55 18.19
N ARG A 528 43.21 -16.20 17.83
CA ARG A 528 41.91 -16.94 17.94
C ARG A 528 41.05 -16.89 19.23
N GLN A 529 39.76 -16.59 18.96
CA GLN A 529 38.50 -17.21 19.43
C GLN A 529 38.01 -17.09 20.89
N HIS A 530 36.80 -16.50 20.96
CA HIS A 530 35.57 -16.90 21.68
C HIS A 530 35.47 -17.01 23.21
N THR A 531 34.24 -16.68 23.67
CA THR A 531 33.57 -16.95 24.95
C THR A 531 33.96 -16.02 26.11
N SER A 532 33.12 -15.65 27.08
CA SER A 532 31.66 -15.50 27.31
C SER A 532 31.52 -15.13 28.80
N SER A 533 30.46 -14.41 29.18
CA SER A 533 30.03 -14.15 30.58
C SER A 533 30.96 -13.21 31.36
N GLU A 534 30.54 -12.38 32.32
CA GLU A 534 29.39 -12.25 33.22
C GLU A 534 29.51 -10.77 33.72
N GLU A 535 28.46 -9.98 33.97
CA GLU A 535 27.73 -9.98 35.24
C GLU A 535 26.75 -8.78 35.23
N ALA A 536 25.54 -9.01 35.74
CA ALA A 536 24.45 -8.04 35.92
C ALA A 536 24.58 -7.31 37.29
N PRO A 537 23.69 -6.39 37.73
CA PRO A 537 22.31 -6.78 38.09
C PRO A 537 21.18 -5.71 37.98
N ARG A 538 19.96 -6.26 37.76
CA ARG A 538 18.68 -6.03 38.50
C ARG A 538 17.93 -4.68 38.42
N ILE A 539 16.69 -4.70 37.88
CA ILE A 539 15.36 -4.74 38.58
C ILE A 539 14.73 -3.32 38.56
N GLU A 540 13.50 -3.02 38.14
CA GLU A 540 12.19 -3.71 38.14
C GLU A 540 11.20 -2.96 37.20
N PRO A 541 9.88 -3.26 37.14
CA PRO A 541 9.13 -3.29 35.89
C PRO A 541 8.00 -2.24 35.83
N THR A 542 7.31 -2.27 34.69
CA THR A 542 5.98 -1.76 34.32
C THR A 542 5.03 -1.37 35.47
N PRO A 543 4.10 -0.44 35.17
CA PRO A 543 2.73 -0.95 35.09
C PRO A 543 1.96 -0.53 33.83
N ALA A 544 1.02 -1.41 33.51
CA ALA A 544 -0.05 -1.25 32.56
C ALA A 544 -0.87 0.03 32.75
N LEU A 545 -1.37 0.58 31.64
CA LEU A 545 -2.56 1.42 31.64
C LEU A 545 -3.63 0.74 30.81
N SER A 546 -4.52 0.11 31.56
CA SER A 546 -5.86 -0.27 31.19
C SER A 546 -6.79 0.95 31.22
N ASN A 547 -7.89 0.85 30.49
CA ASN A 547 -9.19 1.46 30.79
C ASN A 547 -9.30 3.00 30.75
N LEU A 548 -9.93 3.51 29.68
CA LEU A 548 -10.75 4.73 29.76
C LEU A 548 -12.24 4.35 29.75
N PRO A 549 -13.07 5.02 30.56
CA PRO A 549 -14.36 4.52 30.99
C PRO A 549 -15.51 4.86 30.04
N VAL A 550 -16.46 3.94 30.02
CA VAL A 550 -17.87 4.16 29.72
C VAL A 550 -18.41 5.23 30.69
N ALA A 551 -18.87 6.35 30.15
CA ALA A 551 -19.73 7.29 30.86
C ALA A 551 -21.19 6.81 30.70
N VAL A 552 -21.62 5.95 31.62
CA VAL A 552 -23.04 5.74 31.93
C VAL A 552 -23.51 6.98 32.71
N CYS A 553 -24.55 7.62 32.20
CA CYS A 553 -25.37 8.57 32.96
C CYS A 553 -26.74 7.91 33.17
N ASP A 554 -26.92 7.31 34.35
CA ASP A 554 -28.20 7.04 35.05
C ASP A 554 -28.00 7.73 36.42
N GLU A 555 -28.86 8.50 37.06
CA GLU A 555 -30.32 8.76 37.09
C GLU A 555 -30.49 10.08 37.94
N PRO A 556 -31.69 10.66 38.29
CA PRO A 556 -33.02 10.08 38.32
C PRO A 556 -34.17 10.94 37.74
N SER A 557 -35.31 10.28 37.58
CA SER A 557 -36.68 10.79 37.57
C SER A 557 -36.92 12.18 38.20
N LEU A 558 -37.75 13.01 37.55
CA LEU A 558 -38.96 13.64 38.13
C LEU A 558 -39.68 14.57 37.12
N LEU A 559 -40.93 14.19 36.80
CA LEU A 559 -42.15 15.01 36.66
C LEU A 559 -42.36 16.00 35.48
N HIS A 560 -43.32 15.61 34.64
CA HIS A 560 -44.57 16.33 34.29
C HIS A 560 -44.53 17.81 33.86
N ARG A 561 -44.83 18.05 32.57
CA ARG A 561 -45.98 18.84 32.02
C ARG A 561 -45.72 19.11 30.53
N ALA A 562 -46.48 18.51 29.61
CA ALA A 562 -47.75 19.02 29.09
C ALA A 562 -47.62 20.27 28.20
N LEU A 563 -47.87 20.07 26.89
CA LEU A 563 -48.52 20.96 25.91
C LEU A 563 -48.30 20.32 24.53
N ILE A 564 -49.19 19.46 24.03
CA ILE A 564 -50.39 19.82 23.25
C ILE A 564 -50.18 21.10 22.44
N GLN A 565 -49.86 20.92 21.15
CA GLN A 565 -50.40 21.81 20.13
C GLN A 565 -50.76 20.98 18.89
N THR A 566 -52.06 20.69 18.85
CA THR A 566 -52.86 20.29 17.71
C THR A 566 -52.82 21.40 16.65
N THR A 567 -52.46 21.06 15.42
CA THR A 567 -52.94 21.78 14.23
C THR A 567 -53.68 20.82 13.33
N HIS A 568 -55.01 20.86 13.50
CA HIS A 568 -55.99 20.53 12.47
C HIS A 568 -55.82 21.44 11.25
N LEU A 569 -56.20 20.90 10.09
CA LEU A 569 -56.71 21.53 8.85
C LEU A 569 -56.06 20.81 7.66
N SER A 570 -56.75 20.36 6.62
CA SER A 570 -58.16 20.26 6.30
C SER A 570 -58.21 19.37 5.07
N VAL A 571 -58.97 18.29 5.11
CA VAL A 571 -59.38 17.53 3.93
C VAL A 571 -60.35 18.43 3.15
N ALA A 572 -60.04 18.74 1.90
CA ALA A 572 -60.97 19.29 0.94
C ALA A 572 -61.01 18.38 -0.28
N THR A 573 -62.11 17.67 -0.39
CA THR A 573 -62.62 16.95 -1.55
C THR A 573 -62.93 17.89 -2.72
N GLY A 574 -62.74 17.40 -3.95
CA GLY A 574 -63.18 18.02 -5.21
C GLY A 574 -62.36 17.45 -6.37
N GLU A 575 -62.71 16.28 -6.91
CA GLU A 575 -63.60 16.10 -8.06
C GLU A 575 -63.25 16.93 -9.32
N VAL A 576 -62.95 16.19 -10.40
CA VAL A 576 -63.46 16.37 -11.76
C VAL A 576 -62.63 17.17 -12.80
N LEU A 577 -62.31 16.41 -13.88
CA LEU A 577 -62.29 16.72 -15.32
C LEU A 577 -60.96 16.75 -16.09
N CYS A 578 -61.12 16.25 -17.32
CA CYS A 578 -60.22 15.83 -18.38
C CYS A 578 -59.36 16.90 -19.06
N ASP A 579 -58.59 16.39 -20.03
CA ASP A 579 -57.94 17.02 -21.20
C ASP A 579 -56.46 17.41 -20.99
N HIS A 580 -55.50 16.60 -21.47
CA HIS A 580 -55.16 16.46 -22.89
C HIS A 580 -54.22 15.28 -23.15
#